data_AF-A0A973ANK6-F1
#
_entry.id   AF-A0A973ANK6-F1
#
_cell.length_a   1.000
_cell.length_b   1.000
_cell.length_c   1.000
_cell.angle_alpha   90.00
_cell.angle_beta   90.00
_cell.angle_gamma   90.00
#
_symmetry.space_group_name_H-M   'P 1'
#
loop_
_entity.id
_entity.type
_entity.pdbx_description
1 polymer ?
#
loop_
_entity_poly.entity_id
_entity_poly.type
_entity_poly.pdbx_seq_one_letter_code
_entity_poly.pdbx_strand_id
1 'polypeptide(L)' 'MNRKWADMIGGLIGTLMVSIFVLGIAYSISTGFAGFWGGLPFWVISVPILTMVGYDYWDSCLRKK' A
#
# COMPACT_ATOMS: atom_id res chain seq x y z
N MET A 1 -4.68 -20.24 19.81
CA MET A 1 -3.94 -19.47 18.80
C MET A 1 -3.92 -18.01 19.24
N ASN A 2 -2.74 -17.46 19.53
CA ASN A 2 -2.59 -16.11 20.10
C ASN A 2 -3.05 -15.05 19.08
N ARG A 3 -4.15 -14.34 19.37
CA ARG A 3 -4.78 -13.35 18.46
C ARG A 3 -3.79 -12.32 17.88
N LYS A 4 -2.82 -11.86 18.68
CA LYS A 4 -1.77 -10.94 18.25
C LYS A 4 -0.98 -11.40 17.02
N TRP A 5 -0.71 -12.70 16.88
CA TRP A 5 0.02 -13.21 15.72
C TRP A 5 -0.84 -13.23 14.46
N ALA A 6 -2.13 -13.52 14.61
CA ALA A 6 -3.08 -13.48 13.50
C ALA A 6 -3.25 -12.05 12.97
N ASP A 7 -3.36 -11.08 13.87
CA ASP A 7 -3.51 -9.66 13.51
C ASP A 7 -2.24 -9.14 12.80
N MET A 8 -1.05 -9.49 13.30
CA MET A 8 0.21 -9.03 12.71
C MET A 8 0.48 -9.64 11.32
N ILE A 9 0.19 -10.93 11.13
CA ILE A 9 0.37 -11.63 9.86
C ILE A 9 -0.72 -11.21 8.86
N GLY A 10 -1.98 -11.12 9.31
CA GLY A 10 -3.10 -10.68 8.48
C GLY A 10 -2.93 -9.23 8.02
N GLY A 11 -2.52 -8.35 8.93
CA GLY A 11 -2.18 -6.97 8.61
C GLY A 11 -1.05 -6.88 7.59
N LEU A 12 0.03 -7.66 7.77
CA LEU A 12 1.18 -7.63 6.87
C LEU A 12 0.80 -8.08 5.45
N ILE A 13 0.04 -9.17 5.35
CA ILE A 13 -0.45 -9.69 4.07
C ILE A 13 -1.36 -8.66 3.40
N GLY A 14 -2.28 -8.04 4.15
CA GLY A 14 -3.17 -7.00 3.63
C GLY A 14 -2.40 -5.78 3.09
N THR A 15 -1.47 -5.25 3.88
CA THR A 15 -0.62 -4.12 3.50
C THR A 15 0.24 -4.44 2.26
N LEU A 16 0.83 -5.64 2.20
CA LEU A 16 1.60 -6.08 1.03
C LEU A 16 0.72 -6.22 -0.22
N MET A 17 -0.48 -6.78 -0.09
CA MET A 17 -1.38 -6.98 -1.21
C MET A 17 -1.84 -5.64 -1.79
N VAL A 18 -2.21 -4.68 -0.93
CA VAL A 18 -2.63 -3.33 -1.35
C VAL A 18 -1.46 -2.57 -1.97
N SER A 19 -0.26 -2.64 -1.38
CA SER A 19 0.91 -1.93 -1.89
C SER A 19 1.36 -2.45 -3.26
N ILE A 20 1.43 -3.77 -3.44
CA ILE A 20 1.74 -4.39 -4.74
C ILE A 20 0.68 -4.00 -5.77
N PHE A 21 -0.60 -4.00 -5.40
CA PHE A 21 -1.69 -3.61 -6.29
C PHE A 21 -1.59 -2.15 -6.75
N VAL A 22 -1.40 -1.22 -5.82
CA VAL A 22 -1.29 0.22 -6.13
C VAL A 22 -0.05 0.51 -6.98
N LEU A 23 1.09 -0.11 -6.67
CA LEU A 23 2.32 0.02 -7.47
C LEU A 23 2.16 -0.60 -8.86
N GLY A 24 1.49 -1.74 -8.96
CA GLY A 24 1.17 -2.39 -10.24
C GLY A 24 0.30 -1.51 -11.14
N ILE A 25 -0.74 -0.87 -10.58
CA ILE A 25 -1.56 0.10 -11.32
C ILE A 25 -0.70 1.31 -11.73
N ALA A 26 0.12 1.86 -10.82
CA ALA A 26 0.97 3.02 -11.12
C ALA A 26 1.92 2.75 -12.29
N TYR A 27 2.55 1.59 -12.29
CA TYR A 27 3.45 1.16 -13.35
C TYR A 27 2.70 0.94 -14.66
N SER A 28 1.53 0.27 -14.62
CA SER A 28 0.73 -0.01 -15.81
C SER A 28 0.21 1.27 -16.48
N ILE A 29 -0.21 2.28 -15.71
CA ILE A 29 -0.65 3.58 -16.25
C ILE A 29 0.53 4.35 -16.85
N SER A 30 1.68 4.34 -16.17
CA SER A 30 2.88 5.09 -16.57
C SER A 30 3.53 4.53 -17.84
N THR A 31 3.50 3.21 -18.02
CA THR A 31 4.12 2.53 -19.18
C THR A 31 3.13 2.23 -20.31
N GLY A 32 1.85 2.08 -19.99
CA GLY A 32 0.82 1.69 -20.96
C GLY A 32 0.02 2.84 -21.55
N PHE A 33 -0.70 3.60 -20.72
CA PHE A 33 -1.82 4.43 -21.20
C PHE A 33 -1.50 5.91 -21.42
N ALA A 34 -0.66 6.50 -20.57
CA ALA A 34 -0.53 7.97 -20.49
C ALA A 34 0.92 8.48 -20.69
N GLY A 35 1.88 7.56 -20.84
CA GLY A 35 3.30 7.87 -20.86
C GLY A 35 3.81 8.45 -19.54
N PHE A 36 5.08 8.87 -19.51
CA PHE A 36 5.73 9.37 -18.29
C PHE A 36 4.99 10.57 -17.66
N TRP A 37 4.50 11.49 -18.50
CA TRP A 37 3.81 12.71 -18.05
C TRP A 37 2.39 12.46 -17.54
N GLY A 38 1.68 11.48 -18.10
CA GLY A 38 0.34 11.13 -17.63
C GLY A 38 0.34 10.16 -16.44
N GLY A 39 1.42 9.41 -16.23
CA GLY A 39 1.63 8.60 -15.04
C GLY A 39 2.02 9.41 -13.80
N LEU A 40 2.66 10.58 -13.98
CA LEU A 40 3.13 11.46 -12.91
C LEU A 40 2.02 11.89 -11.92
N PRO A 41 0.83 12.37 -12.33
CA PRO A 41 -0.25 12.68 -11.39
C PRO A 41 -0.75 11.45 -10.63
N PHE A 42 -0.69 10.25 -11.22
CA PHE A 42 -1.06 9.02 -10.53
C PHE A 42 -0.03 8.64 -9.45
N TRP A 43 1.25 8.85 -9.72
CA TRP A 43 2.33 8.67 -8.73
C TRP A 43 2.20 9.62 -7.55
N VAL A 44 1.79 10.88 -7.80
CA VAL A 44 1.54 11.85 -6.72
C VAL A 44 0.42 11.39 -5.78
N ILE A 45 -0.57 10.65 -6.30
CA ILE A 45 -1.68 10.10 -5.51
C ILE A 45 -1.31 8.77 -4.85
N SER A 46 -0.51 7.93 -5.50
CA SER A 46 -0.14 6.61 -4.96
C SER A 46 0.78 6.71 -3.74
N VAL A 47 1.66 7.72 -3.69
CA VAL A 47 2.57 7.96 -2.56
C VAL A 47 1.83 8.18 -1.23
N PRO A 48 0.89 9.14 -1.09
CA PRO A 48 0.17 9.33 0.17
C PRO A 48 -0.68 8.12 0.56
N ILE A 49 -1.23 7.38 -0.42
CA ILE A 49 -1.97 6.14 -0.15
C ILE A 49 -1.06 5.06 0.45
N LEU A 50 0.11 4.82 -0.14
CA LEU A 50 1.08 3.87 0.40
C LEU A 50 1.54 4.26 1.81
N THR A 51 1.70 5.56 2.05
CA THR A 51 2.06 6.10 3.37
C THR A 51 0.94 5.84 4.39
N MET A 52 -0.32 6.05 4.01
CA MET A 52 -1.48 5.74 4.86
C MET A 52 -1.62 4.25 5.15
N VAL A 53 -1.41 3.38 4.15
CA VAL A 53 -1.49 1.92 4.33
C VAL A 53 -0.38 1.41 5.26
N GLY A 54 0.83 1.98 5.15
CA GLY A 54 1.91 1.69 6.10
C GLY A 54 1.61 2.21 7.51
N TYR A 55 1.02 3.40 7.62
CA TYR A 55 0.60 3.97 8.90
C TYR A 55 -0.50 3.15 9.57
N ASP A 56 -1.49 2.68 8.80
CA ASP A 56 -2.59 1.84 9.31
C ASP A 56 -2.07 0.50 9.86
N TYR A 57 -1.11 -0.12 9.16
CA TYR A 57 -0.44 -1.32 9.66
C TYR A 57 0.32 -1.05 10.96
N TRP A 58 1.05 0.06 11.01
CA TRP A 58 1.78 0.45 12.22
C TRP A 58 0.84 0.74 13.39
N ASP A 59 -0.24 1.49 13.18
CA ASP A 59 -1.21 1.85 14.20
C ASP A 59 -1.98 0.64 14.72
N SER A 60 -2.42 -0.23 13.83
CA SER A 60 -3.25 -1.39 14.17
C SER A 60 -2.45 -2.57 14.72
N CYS A 61 -1.23 -2.83 14.23
CA CYS A 61 -0.45 -4.03 14.58
C CYS A 61 0.73 -3.77 15.52
N LEU A 62 1.36 -2.58 15.45
CA LEU A 62 2.60 -2.28 16.19
C LEU A 62 2.42 -1.27 17.33
N ARG A 63 1.47 -0.33 17.22
CA ARG A 63 1.19 0.63 18.27
C ARG A 63 0.62 -0.11 19.48
N LYS A 64 1.42 -0.20 20.55
CA LYS A 64 0.95 -0.72 21.83
C LYS A 64 -0.22 0.17 22.30
N LYS A 65 -1.41 -0.44 22.39
CA LYS A 65 -2.49 0.06 23.24
C LYS A 65 -2.05 -0.01 24.71
#